data_AF-A0A0C1PKM0-F1
#
_entry.id   AF-A0A0C1PKM0-F1
#
_cell.length_a   1.000
_cell.length_b   1.000
_cell.length_c   1.000
_cell.angle_alpha   90.00
_cell.angle_beta   90.00
_cell.angle_gamma   90.00
#
_symmetry.space_group_name_H-M   'P 1'
#
loop_
_entity.id
_entity.type
_entity.pdbx_description
1 polymer ?
#
loop_
_entity_poly.entity_id
_entity_poly.type
_entity_poly.pdbx_seq_one_letter_code
_entity_poly.pdbx_strand_id
1 'polypeptide(L)' 'MHQAGKGAKYTKTRRPLKLLYFEEFADKSTALKAEYAFKHQSRSKKETFLINHGISPSLWGN' A
#
# COMPACT_ATOMS: atom_id res chain seq x y z
N MET A 1 15.59 -2.00 3.90
CA MET A 1 15.85 -3.45 4.10
C MET A 1 14.86 -4.40 3.40
N HIS A 2 13.91 -3.97 2.54
CA HIS A 2 12.99 -4.91 1.85
C HIS A 2 13.31 -5.13 0.36
N GLN A 3 13.97 -4.19 -0.31
CA GLN A 3 14.32 -4.31 -1.73
C GLN A 3 15.58 -5.18 -1.99
N ALA A 4 16.35 -5.46 -0.94
CA ALA A 4 17.60 -6.23 -1.00
C ALA A 4 17.40 -7.76 -0.90
N GLY A 5 16.16 -8.26 -0.97
CA GLY A 5 15.86 -9.70 -0.92
C GLY A 5 16.07 -10.40 0.43
N LYS A 6 16.49 -9.67 1.46
CA LYS A 6 16.66 -10.13 2.84
C LYS A 6 15.52 -9.60 3.71
N GLY A 7 14.34 -10.22 3.74
CA GLY A 7 13.33 -9.75 4.70
C GLY A 7 11.93 -10.38 4.70
N ALA A 8 11.41 -10.93 3.61
CA ALA A 8 10.08 -11.54 3.66
C ALA A 8 9.92 -12.69 2.66
N LYS A 9 9.51 -13.85 3.17
CA LYS A 9 9.24 -15.08 2.39
C LYS A 9 8.27 -14.83 1.22
N TYR A 10 7.32 -13.90 1.39
CA TYR A 10 6.26 -13.61 0.43
C TYR A 10 6.64 -12.63 -0.70
N THR A 11 7.55 -11.70 -0.45
CA THR A 11 7.97 -10.68 -1.45
C THR A 11 9.25 -11.06 -2.20
N LYS A 12 9.93 -12.13 -1.78
CA LYS A 12 11.18 -12.63 -2.39
C LYS A 12 10.98 -13.17 -3.82
N THR A 13 9.87 -13.88 -4.07
CA THR A 13 9.62 -14.59 -5.33
C THR A 13 8.65 -13.87 -6.27
N ARG A 14 7.85 -12.92 -5.76
CA ARG A 14 6.82 -12.19 -6.52
C ARG A 14 7.29 -10.77 -6.81
N ARG A 15 7.93 -10.57 -7.96
CA ARG A 15 8.38 -9.27 -8.47
C ARG A 15 7.77 -9.08 -9.86
N PRO A 16 7.33 -7.86 -10.22
CA PRO A 16 7.63 -6.58 -9.57
C PRO A 16 6.61 -6.14 -8.51
N LEU A 17 7.10 -5.59 -7.40
CA LEU A 17 6.28 -4.87 -6.41
C LEU A 17 6.51 -3.37 -6.62
N LYS A 18 5.46 -2.64 -7.01
CA LYS A 18 5.49 -1.17 -7.13
C LYS A 18 4.83 -0.56 -5.89
N LEU A 19 5.53 0.36 -5.23
CA LEU A 19 4.92 1.18 -4.19
C LEU A 19 4.07 2.25 -4.86
N LEU A 20 2.75 2.16 -4.71
CA LEU A 20 1.81 3.12 -5.31
C LEU A 20 1.58 4.32 -4.38
N TYR A 21 1.42 4.06 -3.09
CA TYR A 21 1.07 5.06 -2.09
C TYR A 21 1.87 4.85 -0.81
N PHE A 22 2.28 5.94 -0.18
CA PHE A 22 2.69 5.98 1.22
C PHE A 22 2.24 7.32 1.80
N GLU A 23 1.95 7.33 3.10
CA GLU A 23 1.55 8.52 3.83
C GLU A 23 2.28 8.55 5.16
N GLU A 24 2.69 9.74 5.58
CA GLU A 24 3.38 9.95 6.85
C GLU A 24 2.39 10.56 7.85
N PHE A 25 2.36 10.00 9.06
CA PHE A 25 1.51 10.46 10.14
C PHE A 25 2.37 10.93 11.31
N ALA A 26 1.96 12.01 11.96
CA ALA A 26 2.68 12.56 13.12
C ALA A 26 2.64 11.62 14.34
N ASP A 27 1.55 10.86 14.50
CA ASP A 27 1.32 9.99 15.64
C ASP A 27 1.20 8.53 15.26
N LYS A 28 1.77 7.65 16.07
CA LYS A 28 1.62 6.20 15.92
C LYS A 28 0.15 5.76 15.96
N SER A 29 -0.66 6.40 16.80
CA SER A 29 -2.08 6.07 16.96
C SER A 29 -2.91 6.39 15.73
N THR A 30 -2.62 7.50 15.03
CA THR A 30 -3.34 7.86 13.79
C THR A 30 -2.91 6.97 12.64
N ALA A 31 -1.62 6.66 12.53
CA ALA A 31 -1.10 5.69 11.56
C ALA A 31 -1.78 4.31 11.69
N LEU A 32 -1.87 3.78 12.91
CA LEU A 32 -2.50 2.47 13.15
C LEU A 32 -4.00 2.47 12.83
N LYS A 33 -4.72 3.57 13.14
CA LYS A 33 -6.13 3.72 12.80
C LYS A 33 -6.34 3.75 11.29
N ALA A 34 -5.52 4.52 10.56
CA ALA A 34 -5.57 4.61 9.11
C ALA A 34 -5.25 3.25 8.46
N GLU A 35 -4.21 2.55 8.93
CA GLU A 35 -3.85 1.22 8.44
C GLU A 35 -4.97 0.21 8.67
N TYR A 36 -5.56 0.18 9.87
CA TYR A 36 -6.68 -0.70 10.19
C TYR A 36 -7.88 -0.44 9.29
N ALA A 37 -8.26 0.83 9.13
CA ALA A 37 -9.35 1.24 8.25
C ALA A 37 -9.09 0.83 6.80
N PHE A 38 -7.86 0.97 6.30
CA PHE A 38 -7.49 0.57 4.93
C PHE A 38 -7.43 -0.95 4.74
N LYS A 39 -6.94 -1.71 5.74
CA LYS A 39 -6.89 -3.18 5.70
C LYS A 39 -8.28 -3.82 5.61
N HIS A 40 -9.26 -3.27 6.33
CA HIS A 40 -10.63 -3.80 6.40
C HIS A 40 -11.53 -3.34 5.24
N GLN A 41 -11.02 -2.51 4.34
CA GLN A 41 -11.77 -2.09 3.16
C GLN A 41 -11.82 -3.19 2.09
N SER A 42 -12.94 -3.21 1.34
CA SER A 42 -13.05 -4.02 0.14
C SER A 42 -12.11 -3.49 -0.95
N ARG A 43 -11.83 -4.32 -1.97
CA ARG A 43 -10.97 -3.94 -3.09
C ARG A 43 -11.42 -2.62 -3.75
N SER A 44 -12.71 -2.48 -4.07
CA SER A 44 -13.27 -1.27 -4.69
C SER A 44 -13.07 -0.02 -3.84
N LYS A 45 -13.21 -0.13 -2.51
CA LYS A 45 -12.97 1.01 -1.61
C LYS A 45 -11.50 1.43 -1.58
N LYS A 46 -10.57 0.47 -1.63
CA LYS A 46 -9.13 0.78 -1.73
C LYS A 46 -8.79 1.45 -3.05
N GLU A 47 -9.39 1.00 -4.14
CA GLU A 47 -9.24 1.63 -5.46
C GLU A 47 -9.73 3.08 -5.45
N THR A 48 -10.93 3.33 -4.92
CA THR A 48 -11.45 4.71 -4.72
C THR A 48 -10.55 5.54 -3.81
N PHE A 49 -10.06 4.96 -2.71
CA PHE A 49 -9.12 5.64 -1.81
C PHE A 49 -7.85 6.07 -2.55
N LEU A 50 -7.26 5.19 -3.36
CA LEU A 50 -6.06 5.50 -4.14
C LEU A 50 -6.35 6.59 -5.18
N ILE A 51 -7.49 6.52 -5.89
CA ILE A 51 -7.92 7.54 -6.85
C ILE A 51 -8.08 8.91 -6.17
N ASN A 52 -8.72 8.95 -4.99
CA ASN A 52 -8.91 10.17 -4.21
C ASN A 52 -7.56 10.77 -3.76
N HIS A 53 -6.53 9.95 -3.57
CA HIS A 53 -5.17 10.39 -3.27
C HIS A 53 -4.33 10.67 -4.53
N GLY A 54 -4.97 10.77 -5.71
CA GLY A 54 -4.31 11.12 -6.97
C GLY A 54 -3.60 9.96 -7.68
N ILE A 55 -3.82 8.72 -7.23
CA ILE A 55 -3.22 7.54 -7.87
C ILE A 55 -4.16 7.01 -8.94
N SER A 56 -3.72 7.14 -10.18
CA SER A 56 -4.44 6.61 -11.34
C SER A 56 -4.46 5.07 -11.35
N PRO A 57 -5.61 4.46 -11.73
CA PRO A 57 -5.72 3.01 -11.96
C PRO A 57 -4.72 2.46 -12.98
N SER A 58 -4.26 3.28 -13.92
CA SER A 58 -3.27 2.90 -14.92
C SER A 58 -1.90 2.50 -14.33
N LEU A 59 -1.64 2.85 -13.07
CA LEU A 59 -0.40 2.51 -12.35
C LEU A 59 -0.43 1.12 -11.70
N TRP A 60 -1.60 0.47 -11.61
CA TRP A 60 -1.80 -0.82 -10.93
C TRP A 60 -1.11 -2.01 -11.63
N GLY A 61 -0.64 -1.82 -12.87
CA GLY A 61 0.08 -2.81 -13.65
C GLY A 61 -0.71 -3.28 -14.88
N ASN A 62 0.02 -3.49 -15.98
CA ASN A 62 -0.43 -4.15 -17.20
C ASN A 62 -0.05 -5.63 -17.12
#